data_AF-A0A6N8I0C0-F1
#
_entry.id   AF-A0A6N8I0C0-F1
#
_cell.length_a   1.000
_cell.length_b   1.000
_cell.length_c   1.000
_cell.angle_alpha   90.00
_cell.angle_beta   90.00
_cell.angle_gamma   90.00
#
_symmetry.space_group_name_H-M   'P 1'
#
loop_
_entity.id
_entity.type
_entity.pdbx_description
1 polymer ?
#
loop_
_entity_poly.entity_id
_entity_poly.type
_entity_poly.pdbx_seq_one_letter_code
_entity_poly.pdbx_strand_id
1 'polypeptide(L)'
;MIRKKAQTYNDGTLKIYSVGNVSAPGDMPKDGLTLKETLRYHERTVGNQRYYVAMQAGAKVDAVLRCPLRRDVSAQDVAIPNDGKQYRITRVQYPEDAEPPSMDLTLERVTQNYELA
;
A
#
# COMPACT_ATOMS: atom_id res chain seq x y z
N MET A 1 -24.89 -18.90 -4.80
CA MET A 1 -24.27 -18.74 -3.47
C MET A 1 -22.85 -18.26 -3.68
N ILE A 2 -22.53 -17.01 -3.35
CA ILE A 2 -21.16 -16.48 -3.48
C ILE A 2 -20.31 -17.16 -2.40
N ARG A 3 -19.34 -17.99 -2.81
CA ARG A 3 -18.39 -18.59 -1.88
C ARG A 3 -17.37 -17.52 -1.49
N LYS A 4 -17.48 -17.02 -0.27
CA LYS A 4 -16.50 -16.09 0.29
C LYS A 4 -15.17 -16.80 0.48
N LYS A 5 -14.07 -16.16 0.07
CA LYS A 5 -12.74 -16.74 0.18
C LYS A 5 -12.07 -16.26 1.47
N ALA A 6 -11.71 -17.20 2.34
CA ALA A 6 -10.96 -16.92 3.56
C ALA A 6 -9.60 -16.28 3.21
N GLN A 7 -9.31 -15.12 3.81
CA GLN A 7 -8.05 -14.40 3.66
C GLN A 7 -7.16 -14.65 4.88
N THR A 8 -5.94 -15.13 4.66
CA THR A 8 -5.00 -15.49 5.74
C THR A 8 -3.96 -14.40 6.03
N TYR A 9 -3.67 -13.51 5.08
CA TYR A 9 -2.72 -12.40 5.24
C TYR A 9 -1.33 -12.82 5.75
N ASN A 10 -0.81 -13.95 5.26
CA ASN A 10 0.39 -14.57 5.80
C ASN A 10 1.70 -14.14 5.13
N ASP A 11 1.65 -13.33 4.07
CA ASP A 11 2.82 -13.02 3.26
C ASP A 11 3.72 -11.99 3.93
N GLY A 12 3.16 -11.07 4.73
CA GLY A 12 3.98 -10.10 5.41
C GLY A 12 3.26 -9.07 6.27
N THR A 13 4.02 -8.07 6.69
CA THR A 13 3.55 -6.93 7.47
C THR A 13 3.70 -5.65 6.64
N LEU A 14 2.62 -4.89 6.53
CA LEU A 14 2.52 -3.63 5.80
C LEU A 14 2.43 -2.49 6.79
N LYS A 15 3.37 -1.55 6.73
CA LYS A 15 3.29 -0.30 7.49
C LYS A 15 2.69 0.78 6.60
N ILE A 16 1.64 1.44 7.06
CA ILE A 16 0.96 2.51 6.34
C ILE A 16 1.28 3.83 7.03
N TYR A 17 1.68 4.81 6.25
CA TYR A 17 2.10 6.13 6.68
C TYR A 17 1.24 7.20 6.04
N SER A 18 0.87 8.23 6.81
CA SER A 18 0.31 9.47 6.25
C SER A 18 1.45 10.38 5.83
N VAL A 19 1.30 10.99 4.65
CA VAL A 19 2.18 12.09 4.23
C VAL A 19 1.67 13.38 4.87
N GLY A 20 2.53 14.06 5.63
CA GLY A 20 2.20 15.32 6.29
C GLY A 20 3.42 16.21 6.45
N ASN A 21 3.19 17.48 6.79
CA ASN A 21 4.29 18.39 7.12
C ASN A 21 4.81 18.05 8.51
N VAL A 22 6.08 17.65 8.60
CA VAL A 22 6.75 17.30 9.86
C VAL A 22 7.70 18.39 10.35
N SER A 23 7.75 19.54 9.66
CA SER A 23 8.58 20.68 10.06
C SER A 23 8.03 21.37 11.31
N ALA A 24 8.95 21.88 12.13
CA ALA A 24 8.61 22.71 13.27
C ALA A 24 7.93 24.02 12.83
N PRO A 25 7.08 24.64 13.68
CA PRO A 25 6.46 25.92 13.36
C PRO A 25 7.52 26.99 13.09
N GLY A 26 7.56 27.50 11.86
CA GLY A 26 8.52 28.53 11.41
C GLY A 26 9.61 28.01 10.46
N ASP A 27 9.77 26.70 10.32
CA ASP A 27 10.69 26.09 9.35
C ASP A 27 10.03 25.85 7.99
N MET A 28 10.86 25.70 6.95
CA MET A 28 10.42 25.34 5.61
C MET A 28 9.65 24.01 5.64
N PRO A 29 8.45 23.91 5.05
CA PRO A 29 7.64 22.69 5.11
C PRO A 29 8.39 21.51 4.49
N LYS A 30 8.45 20.40 5.23
CA LYS A 30 9.05 19.14 4.79
C LYS A 30 8.00 18.05 4.84
N ASP A 31 7.83 17.38 3.71
CA ASP A 31 6.96 16.22 3.62
C ASP A 31 7.62 15.04 4.35
N GLY A 32 7.03 14.65 5.48
CA GLY A 32 7.44 13.49 6.27
C GLY A 32 6.35 12.44 6.35
N LEU A 33 6.77 11.22 6.69
CA LEU A 33 5.89 10.08 6.90
C LEU A 33 5.66 9.84 8.39
N THR A 34 4.39 9.89 8.79
CA THR A 34 3.96 9.51 10.13
C THR A 34 3.25 8.16 10.09
N LEU A 35 3.68 7.19 10.91
CA LEU A 35 3.08 5.86 10.94
C LEU A 35 1.62 5.95 11.40
N LYS A 36 0.68 5.49 10.56
CA LYS A 36 -0.74 5.39 10.90
C LYS A 36 -1.05 4.03 11.52
N GLU A 37 -0.73 2.97 10.78
CA GLU A 37 -1.09 1.61 11.15
C GLU A 37 -0.09 0.58 10.62
N THR A 38 -0.12 -0.60 11.25
CA THR A 38 0.62 -1.79 10.82
C THR A 38 -0.35 -2.94 10.62
N LEU A 39 -0.41 -3.48 9.40
CA LEU A 39 -1.35 -4.52 8.98
C LEU A 39 -0.63 -5.77 8.50
N ARG A 40 -1.31 -6.91 8.55
CA ARG A 40 -0.88 -8.10 7.82
C ARG A 40 -1.41 -8.06 6.39
N TYR A 41 -0.67 -8.60 5.43
CA TYR A 41 -1.09 -8.58 4.03
C TYR A 41 -0.86 -9.91 3.30
N HIS A 42 -1.57 -10.05 2.18
CA HIS A 42 -1.36 -11.09 1.18
C HIS A 42 -1.03 -10.43 -0.17
N GLU A 43 0.03 -10.88 -0.85
CA GLU A 43 0.42 -10.41 -2.17
C GLU A 43 -0.53 -10.96 -3.22
N ARG A 44 -1.24 -10.08 -3.92
CA ARG A 44 -2.01 -10.49 -5.10
C ARG A 44 -1.07 -10.42 -6.29
N THR A 45 -0.83 -11.56 -6.93
CA THR A 45 -0.09 -11.61 -8.19
C THR A 45 -0.78 -10.70 -9.21
N VAL A 46 -0.14 -9.58 -9.56
CA VAL A 46 -0.44 -8.87 -10.80
C VAL A 46 -0.09 -9.84 -11.90
N GLY A 47 -1.10 -10.44 -12.55
CA GLY A 47 -0.89 -11.55 -13.49
C GLY A 47 0.33 -11.30 -14.38
N ASN A 48 1.21 -12.30 -14.51
CA ASN A 48 2.60 -12.20 -15.00
C ASN A 48 2.84 -11.17 -16.12
N GLN A 49 1.90 -11.03 -17.04
CA GLN A 49 1.93 -10.07 -18.14
C GLN A 49 2.06 -8.60 -17.68
N ARG A 50 1.41 -8.18 -16.59
CA ARG A 50 1.52 -6.81 -16.07
C ARG A 50 2.84 -6.55 -15.35
N TYR A 51 3.38 -7.54 -14.64
CA TYR A 51 4.67 -7.42 -13.96
C TYR A 51 5.82 -7.28 -14.97
N TYR A 52 5.85 -8.09 -16.04
CA TYR A 52 6.88 -8.01 -17.08
C TYR A 52 6.74 -6.79 -17.98
N VAL A 53 5.52 -6.38 -18.34
CA VAL A 53 5.29 -5.16 -19.13
C VAL A 53 5.61 -3.91 -18.31
N ALA A 54 5.33 -3.88 -17.00
CA ALA A 54 5.75 -2.80 -16.11
C ALA A 54 7.27 -2.63 -16.07
N MET A 55 8.01 -3.76 -15.99
CA MET A 55 9.47 -3.77 -15.97
C MET A 55 10.10 -3.35 -17.31
N GLN A 56 9.45 -3.64 -18.45
CA GLN A 56 9.91 -3.23 -19.79
C GLN A 56 9.45 -1.82 -20.21
N ALA A 57 8.31 -1.34 -19.72
CA ALA A 57 7.69 -0.08 -20.14
C ALA A 57 7.89 1.07 -19.14
N GLY A 58 8.62 0.86 -18.03
CA GLY A 58 8.71 1.82 -16.94
C GLY A 58 7.36 2.14 -16.29
N ALA A 59 6.37 1.25 -16.46
CA ALA A 59 5.02 1.45 -15.95
C ALA A 59 4.99 1.10 -14.47
N LYS A 60 4.70 2.10 -13.65
CA LYS A 60 4.91 2.13 -12.20
C LYS A 60 3.77 1.46 -11.42
N VAL A 61 3.39 0.23 -11.78
CA VAL A 61 2.46 -0.57 -10.97
C VAL A 61 3.23 -1.76 -10.46
N ASP A 62 3.74 -1.66 -9.25
CA ASP A 62 4.72 -2.60 -8.74
C ASP A 62 4.08 -3.75 -7.95
N ALA A 63 2.94 -3.52 -7.29
CA ALA A 63 2.28 -4.56 -6.50
C ALA A 63 0.79 -4.29 -6.25
N VAL A 64 0.06 -5.37 -5.96
CA VAL A 64 -1.28 -5.28 -5.36
C VAL A 64 -1.27 -6.10 -4.07
N LEU A 65 -1.58 -5.45 -2.94
CA LEU A 65 -1.61 -6.09 -1.64
C LEU A 65 -3.04 -6.14 -1.11
N ARG A 66 -3.47 -7.30 -0.62
CA ARG A 66 -4.73 -7.47 0.08
C ARG A 66 -4.48 -7.44 1.58
N CYS A 67 -5.20 -6.61 2.31
CA CYS A 67 -5.10 -6.50 3.77
C CYS A 67 -6.49 -6.36 4.40
N PRO A 68 -6.62 -6.53 5.73
CA PRO A 68 -7.88 -6.26 6.42
C PRO A 68 -8.38 -4.83 6.16
N LEU A 69 -9.69 -4.66 6.03
CA LEU A 69 -10.31 -3.36 5.81
C LEU A 69 -9.95 -2.36 6.92
N ARG A 70 -9.35 -1.24 6.53
CA ARG A 70 -9.17 -0.06 7.39
C ARG A 70 -9.77 1.17 6.71
N ARG A 71 -10.68 1.86 7.41
CA ARG A 71 -11.37 3.04 6.88
C ARG A 71 -10.46 4.26 6.79
N ASP A 72 -9.38 4.28 7.58
CA ASP A 72 -8.45 5.41 7.67
C ASP A 72 -7.33 5.34 6.61
N VAL A 73 -7.35 4.33 5.73
CA VAL A 73 -6.37 4.15 4.66
C VAL A 73 -6.92 4.70 3.35
N SER A 74 -6.10 5.50 2.69
CA SER A 74 -6.46 6.27 1.49
C SER A 74 -5.37 6.20 0.41
N ALA A 75 -5.69 6.66 -0.80
CA ALA A 75 -4.73 6.80 -1.89
C ALA A 75 -3.72 7.97 -1.69
N GLN A 76 -3.80 8.70 -0.58
CA GLN A 76 -2.81 9.71 -0.22
C GLN A 76 -1.70 9.15 0.69
N ASP A 77 -1.91 7.94 1.22
CA ASP A 77 -0.98 7.30 2.13
C ASP A 77 0.16 6.57 1.39
N VAL A 78 1.25 6.33 2.10
CA VAL A 78 2.42 5.58 1.66
C VAL A 78 2.47 4.25 2.40
N ALA A 79 2.72 3.17 1.67
CA ALA A 79 2.82 1.83 2.20
C ALA A 79 4.28 1.33 2.10
N ILE A 80 4.77 0.73 3.19
CA ILE A 80 6.09 0.10 3.27
C ILE A 80 5.90 -1.39 3.62
N PRO A 81 6.01 -2.30 2.64
CA PRO A 81 5.97 -3.74 2.84
C PRO A 81 7.28 -4.27 3.47
N ASN A 82 7.38 -5.60 3.59
CA ASN A 82 8.55 -6.27 4.16
C ASN A 82 9.87 -6.03 3.40
N ASP A 83 9.80 -5.60 2.14
CA ASP A 83 10.99 -5.27 1.35
C ASP A 83 11.63 -3.92 1.73
N GLY A 84 10.97 -3.16 2.63
CA GLY A 84 11.45 -1.89 3.16
C GLY A 84 11.36 -0.72 2.18
N LYS A 85 10.77 -0.90 0.99
CA LYS A 85 10.64 0.16 0.00
C LYS A 85 9.36 0.95 0.18
N GLN A 86 9.37 2.22 -0.23
CA GLN A 86 8.20 3.09 -0.17
C GLN A 86 7.38 2.98 -1.45
N TYR A 87 6.09 2.75 -1.27
CA TYR A 87 5.10 2.71 -2.33
C TYR A 87 3.98 3.69 -2.04
N ARG A 88 3.58 4.48 -3.03
CA ARG A 88 2.34 5.25 -2.96
C ARG A 88 1.16 4.32 -3.19
N ILE A 89 0.11 4.46 -2.39
CA ILE A 89 -1.17 3.81 -2.66
C ILE A 89 -1.87 4.59 -3.78
N THR A 90 -2.05 3.99 -4.95
CA THR A 90 -2.73 4.66 -6.08
C THR A 90 -4.22 4.40 -6.09
N ARG A 91 -4.64 3.25 -5.55
CA ARG A 91 -6.04 2.86 -5.51
C ARG A 91 -6.32 1.93 -4.33
N VAL A 92 -7.44 2.16 -3.66
CA VAL A 92 -8.01 1.28 -2.65
C VAL A 92 -9.31 0.70 -3.21
N GLN A 93 -9.47 -0.63 -3.16
CA GLN A 93 -10.69 -1.32 -3.59
C GLN A 93 -11.22 -2.20 -2.47
N TYR A 94 -12.54 -2.35 -2.38
CA TYR A 94 -13.21 -3.11 -1.33
C TYR A 94 -13.90 -4.32 -1.95
N PRO A 95 -13.24 -5.49 -2.02
CA PRO A 95 -13.86 -6.71 -2.54
C PRO A 95 -15.05 -7.14 -1.67
N GLU A 96 -16.21 -7.31 -2.29
CA GLU A 96 -17.46 -7.72 -1.61
C GLU A 96 -17.47 -9.21 -1.20
N ASP A 97 -16.61 -10.03 -1.82
CA ASP A 97 -16.54 -11.48 -1.68
C ASP A 97 -15.45 -11.97 -0.70
N ALA A 98 -14.82 -11.06 0.04
CA ALA A 98 -13.74 -11.37 0.97
C ALA A 98 -14.24 -11.45 2.43
N GLU A 99 -13.84 -12.50 3.14
CA GLU A 99 -14.09 -12.66 4.58
C GLU A 99 -12.78 -13.00 5.32
N PRO A 100 -12.39 -12.24 6.35
CA PRO A 100 -13.03 -11.01 6.86
C PRO A 100 -12.99 -9.85 5.84
N PRO A 101 -13.78 -8.77 6.03
CA PRO A 101 -13.75 -7.60 5.16
C PRO A 101 -12.33 -7.14 4.86
N SER A 102 -12.01 -7.03 3.58
CA SER A 102 -10.66 -6.76 3.08
C SER A 102 -10.63 -5.50 2.23
N MET A 103 -9.44 -4.98 1.99
CA MET A 103 -9.18 -3.99 0.95
C MET A 103 -7.98 -4.41 0.11
N ASP A 104 -8.05 -4.12 -1.19
CA ASP A 104 -6.96 -4.28 -2.14
C ASP A 104 -6.32 -2.93 -2.40
N LEU A 105 -5.03 -2.84 -2.07
CA LEU A 105 -4.19 -1.67 -2.28
C LEU A 105 -3.38 -1.88 -3.55
N THR A 106 -3.56 -0.99 -4.52
CA THR A 106 -2.68 -0.90 -5.68
C THR A 106 -1.52 0.02 -5.34
N LEU A 107 -0.30 -0.47 -5.53
CA LEU A 107 0.93 0.17 -5.10
C LEU A 107 1.80 0.57 -6.30
N GLU A 108 2.35 1.77 -6.21
CA GLU A 108 3.29 2.35 -7.17
C GLU A 108 4.57 2.74 -6.43
N ARG A 109 5.73 2.25 -6.87
CA ARG A 109 7.02 2.52 -6.23
C ARG A 109 7.37 3.98 -6.38
N VAL A 110 7.72 4.61 -5.27
CA VAL A 110 8.19 5.99 -5.29
C VAL A 110 9.65 6.02 -5.70
N THR A 111 10.01 6.92 -6.63
CA THR A 111 11.40 7.09 -7.09
C THR A 111 12.25 7.85 -6.07
N GLN A 112 11.62 8.78 -5.33
CA GLN A 112 12.22 9.56 -4.26
C GLN A 112 11.55 9.20 -2.95
N ASN A 113 12.31 8.65 -2.01
CA ASN A 113 11.79 8.27 -0.69
C ASN A 113 11.52 9.53 0.15
N TYR A 114 10.42 9.51 0.89
CA TYR A 114 10.12 10.48 1.93
C TYR A 114 10.97 10.21 3.18
N GLU A 115 11.22 11.26 3.97
CA GLU A 115 11.83 11.11 5.30
C GLU A 115 10.82 10.48 6.27
N LEU A 116 11.27 9.49 7.03
CA LEU A 116 10.50 8.94 8.15
C LEU A 116 10.65 9.89 9.35
N ALA A 117 9.54 10.30 9.95
CA ALA A 117 9.53 11.14 11.15
C ALA A 117 9.77 10.34 12.44
#